data_AF-A0A356SBM7-F1
#
_entry.id   AF-A0A356SBM7-F1
#
_cell.length_a   1.000
_cell.length_b   1.000
_cell.length_c   1.000
_cell.angle_alpha   90.00
_cell.angle_beta   90.00
_cell.angle_gamma   90.00
#
_symmetry.space_group_name_H-M   'P 1'
#
loop_
_entity.id
_entity.type
_entity.pdbx_description
1 polymer ?
#
loop_
_entity_poly.entity_id
_entity_poly.type
_entity_poly.pdbx_seq_one_letter_code
_entity_poly.pdbx_strand_id
1 'polypeptide(L)' 'MSWDHASPYIHQVTVLPEHIDALEHTNNTQYVTWCNETAWAHTTALGLGANEYQDLN' A
#
# COMPACT_ATOMS: atom_id res chain seq x y z
N MET A 1 13.45 11.18 8.81
CA MET A 1 13.46 10.27 7.64
C MET A 1 13.90 11.09 6.43
N SER A 2 15.00 10.70 5.78
CA SER A 2 15.48 11.30 4.53
C SER A 2 15.20 10.30 3.41
N TRP A 3 14.20 10.58 2.58
CA TRP A 3 13.91 9.75 1.40
C TRP A 3 14.74 10.22 0.22
N ASP A 4 15.13 9.29 -0.66
CA ASP A 4 15.88 9.63 -1.88
C ASP A 4 15.03 10.41 -2.88
N HIS A 5 13.71 10.19 -2.87
CA HIS A 5 12.73 10.97 -3.63
C HIS A 5 12.21 12.14 -2.78
N ALA A 6 12.14 13.35 -3.35
CA ALA A 6 11.79 14.56 -2.60
C ALA A 6 10.33 14.60 -2.11
N SER A 7 9.42 13.86 -2.76
CA SER A 7 8.00 13.82 -2.39
C SER A 7 7.44 12.42 -2.62
N PRO A 8 7.84 11.42 -1.80
CA PRO A 8 7.32 10.07 -1.94
C PRO A 8 5.85 10.04 -1.54
N TYR A 9 5.07 9.20 -2.20
CA TYR A 9 3.75 8.86 -1.70
C TYR A 9 3.88 7.98 -0.46
N ILE A 10 3.23 8.34 0.65
CA ILE A 10 3.30 7.62 1.92
C ILE A 10 1.92 7.08 2.25
N HIS A 11 1.79 5.76 2.32
CA HIS A 11 0.60 5.09 2.81
C HIS A 11 0.80 4.71 4.27
N GLN A 12 0.00 5.27 5.18
CA GLN A 12 0.09 5.00 6.60
C GLN A 12 -0.89 3.88 6.99
N VAL A 13 -0.36 2.83 7.61
CA VAL A 13 -1.15 1.69 8.07
C VAL A 13 -1.08 1.58 9.59
N THR A 14 -2.18 1.16 10.21
CA THR A 14 -2.22 0.78 11.62
C THR A 14 -2.33 -0.75 11.68
N VAL A 15 -1.43 -1.39 12.42
CA VAL A 15 -1.51 -2.82 12.66
C VAL A 15 -2.70 -3.08 13.58
N LEU A 16 -3.58 -3.99 13.16
CA LEU A 16 -4.78 -4.39 13.89
C LEU A 16 -4.62 -5.85 14.34
N PRO A 17 -5.41 -6.30 15.34
CA PRO A 17 -5.31 -7.68 15.83
C PRO A 17 -5.43 -8.76 14.75
N GLU A 18 -6.26 -8.55 13.72
CA GLU A 18 -6.43 -9.47 12.59
C GLU A 18 -5.19 -9.60 11.69
N HIS A 19 -4.26 -8.65 11.78
CA HIS A 19 -3.00 -8.70 11.05
C HIS A 19 -1.93 -9.52 11.80
N ILE A 20 -2.21 -9.93 13.04
CA ILE A 20 -1.28 -10.67 13.90
C ILE A 20 -1.49 -12.18 13.71
N ASP A 21 -0.41 -12.91 13.46
CA ASP A 21 -0.45 -14.36 13.28
C ASP A 21 -0.20 -15.14 14.58
N ALA A 22 -0.12 -16.47 14.47
CA ALA A 22 0.08 -17.37 15.61
C ALA A 22 1.43 -17.19 16.33
N LEU A 23 2.37 -16.42 15.77
CA LEU A 23 3.64 -16.07 16.40
C LEU A 23 3.57 -14.74 17.16
N GLU A 24 2.38 -14.14 17.29
CA GLU A 24 2.14 -12.84 17.92
C GLU A 24 2.86 -11.66 17.24
N HIS A 25 3.18 -11.81 15.95
CA HIS A 25 3.75 -10.76 15.11
C HIS A 25 2.80 -10.40 13.97
N THR A 26 3.00 -9.24 13.34
CA THR A 26 2.35 -8.95 12.06
C THR A 26 2.72 -10.01 11.04
N ASN A 27 1.71 -10.63 10.42
CA ASN A 27 1.90 -11.65 9.41
C ASN A 27 2.71 -11.09 8.23
N ASN A 28 3.74 -11.80 7.80
CA ASN A 28 4.59 -11.37 6.69
C ASN A 28 3.82 -11.15 5.37
N THR A 29 2.77 -11.92 5.11
CA THR A 29 1.90 -11.74 3.93
C THR A 29 1.12 -10.42 4.00
N GLN A 30 0.84 -9.90 5.19
CA GLN A 30 0.16 -8.62 5.35
C GLN A 30 1.01 -7.46 4.83
N TYR A 31 2.34 -7.51 4.97
CA TYR A 31 3.24 -6.50 4.40
C TYR A 31 3.16 -6.46 2.87
N VAL A 32 3.07 -7.62 2.20
CA VAL A 32 2.92 -7.68 0.74
C VAL A 32 1.57 -7.10 0.32
N THR A 33 0.53 -7.36 1.11
CA THR A 33 -0.81 -6.78 0.90
C THR A 33 -0.76 -5.26 0.99
N TRP A 34 -0.14 -4.69 2.03
CA TRP A 34 0.03 -3.24 2.17
C TRP A 34 0.89 -2.63 1.06
N CYS A 35 1.90 -3.33 0.55
CA CYS A 35 2.66 -2.89 -0.62
C CYS A 35 1.77 -2.76 -1.86
N ASN A 36 0.89 -3.74 -2.10
CA ASN A 36 -0.07 -3.69 -3.20
C ASN A 36 -1.09 -2.55 -3.02
N GLU A 37 -1.65 -2.41 -1.82
CA GLU A 37 -2.56 -1.30 -1.49
C GLU A 37 -1.89 0.07 -1.67
N THR A 38 -0.63 0.21 -1.26
CA THR A 38 0.17 1.42 -1.44
C THR A 38 0.36 1.75 -2.93
N ALA A 39 0.66 0.75 -3.75
CA ALA A 39 0.82 0.94 -5.19
C ALA A 39 -0.47 1.46 -5.83
N TRP A 40 -1.61 0.82 -5.54
CA TRP A 40 -2.92 1.26 -6.03
C TRP A 40 -3.33 2.63 -5.50
N ALA A 41 -3.12 2.90 -4.21
CA ALA A 41 -3.43 4.19 -3.61
C ALA A 41 -2.61 5.31 -4.25
N HIS A 42 -1.34 5.04 -4.56
CA HIS A 42 -0.46 5.99 -5.24
C HIS A 42 -0.93 6.28 -6.68
N THR A 43 -1.17 5.27 -7.51
CA THR A 43 -1.61 5.51 -8.90
C THR A 43 -2.98 6.21 -8.92
N THR A 44 -3.87 5.83 -8.01
CA THR A 44 -5.18 6.48 -7.84
C THR A 44 -5.02 7.95 -7.46
N ALA A 45 -4.10 8.29 -6.55
CA ALA A 45 -3.81 9.68 -6.18
C ALA A 45 -3.23 10.51 -7.35
N LEU A 46 -2.61 9.85 -8.34
CA LEU A 46 -2.14 10.46 -9.59
C LEU A 46 -3.24 10.53 -10.67
N GLY A 47 -4.47 10.08 -10.38
CA GLY A 47 -5.57 10.05 -11.33
C GLY A 47 -5.59 8.84 -12.25
N LEU A 48 -4.83 7.78 -11.92
CA LEU A 48 -4.82 6.50 -12.63
C LEU A 48 -5.32 5.39 -11.69
N GLY A 49 -6.62 5.39 -11.46
CA GLY A 49 -7.31 4.35 -10.70
C GLY A 49 -7.67 3.15 -11.56
N ALA A 50 -8.38 2.18 -10.95
CA ALA A 50 -8.76 0.95 -11.63
C ALA A 50 -9.61 1.20 -12.89
N ASN A 51 -10.55 2.16 -12.83
CA ASN A 51 -11.41 2.49 -13.97
C ASN A 51 -10.59 3.11 -15.11
N GLU A 52 -9.71 4.06 -14.80
CA GLU A 52 -8.86 4.71 -15.80
C GLU A 52 -7.92 3.70 -16.46
N TYR A 53 -7.38 2.74 -15.70
CA TYR A 53 -6.59 1.65 -16.29
C TYR A 53 -7.41 0.72 -17.19
N GLN A 54 -8.68 0.45 -16.86
CA GLN A 54 -9.55 -0.37 -17.70
C GLN A 54 -9.92 0.34 -19.01
N ASP A 55 -10.07 1.67 -18.98
CA ASP A 55 -10.39 2.49 -20.15
C ASP A 55 -9.22 2.67 -21.13
N LEU A 56 -7.98 2.34 -20.70
CA LEU A 56 -6.77 2.38 -21.54
C LEU A 56 -6.61 1.16 -22.48
N ASN A 57 -7.53 0.19 -22.43
CA ASN A 57 -7.50 -1.02 -23.27
C ASN A 57 -7.86 -0.76 -24.74
#